data_AF-I3X3G1-F1
#
_entry.id   AF-I3X3G1-F1
#
_cell.length_a   1.000
_cell.length_b   1.000
_cell.length_c   1.000
_cell.angle_alpha   90.00
_cell.angle_beta   90.00
_cell.angle_gamma   90.00
#
_symmetry.space_group_name_H-M   'P 1'
#
loop_
_entity.id
_entity.type
_entity.pdbx_description
1 polymer ?
#
loop_
_entity_poly.entity_id
_entity_poly.type
_entity_poly.pdbx_seq_one_letter_code
_entity_poly.pdbx_strand_id
1 'polypeptide(L)'
;MRKEANAMTEESDSAAGPLERYISFLELIAAFPGELTTADVAHALQLPKSTAHRLLRVLSRSGLVEGGDHKERTLSLGNRLTRLVYAAGHADWIEAAVLPTLVQATAKFPNASIFVSRLAGHRVFVVASAAGDPRWKSYVIPGQELPPHAAASAKIILAHQDPSILDKALERPLQAFTRNTVTDPGIVRKEIEEARNEGFAACVECIHEGMSALSVPIHIPTDGVIYSVGITGPITRAITEDRASIVALLREIAKALTPILSLRGRTGGKAA
;
A
#
# COMPACT_ATOMS: atom_id res chain seq x y z
N MET A 1 45.85 -29.03 -24.82
CA MET A 1 45.26 -27.67 -24.89
C MET A 1 44.48 -27.40 -26.20
N ARG A 2 43.65 -28.34 -26.71
CA ARG A 2 42.80 -28.07 -27.90
C ARG A 2 41.42 -28.74 -27.85
N LYS A 3 41.02 -29.32 -26.72
CA LYS A 3 39.73 -30.03 -26.56
C LYS A 3 38.71 -29.36 -25.65
N GLU A 4 39.06 -28.23 -25.02
CA GLU A 4 38.17 -27.52 -24.09
C GLU A 4 37.59 -26.21 -24.65
N ALA A 5 37.99 -25.80 -25.86
CA ALA A 5 37.53 -24.55 -26.47
C ALA A 5 36.32 -24.71 -27.41
N ASN A 6 35.74 -25.92 -27.52
CA ASN A 6 34.66 -26.21 -28.46
C ASN A 6 33.35 -26.70 -27.80
N ALA A 7 33.21 -26.50 -26.49
CA ALA A 7 32.00 -26.83 -25.73
C ALA A 7 31.21 -25.58 -25.28
N MET A 8 31.57 -24.40 -25.78
CA MET A 8 31.00 -23.11 -25.35
C MET A 8 30.18 -22.40 -26.45
N THR A 9 29.82 -23.11 -27.51
CA THR A 9 29.10 -22.53 -28.67
C THR A 9 27.86 -23.29 -29.10
N GLU A 10 27.38 -24.25 -28.30
CA GLU A 10 26.19 -25.05 -28.61
C GLU A 10 25.24 -25.19 -27.40
N GLU A 11 24.86 -24.09 -26.76
CA GLU A 11 23.54 -24.02 -26.10
C GLU A 11 22.62 -23.18 -26.97
N SER A 12 21.96 -23.93 -27.85
CA SER A 12 20.95 -23.56 -28.80
C SER A 12 19.83 -22.69 -28.22
N ASP A 13 19.65 -21.53 -28.86
CA ASP A 13 18.39 -21.00 -29.36
C ASP A 13 17.25 -22.05 -29.44
N SER A 14 16.51 -22.22 -28.33
CA SER A 14 15.25 -22.96 -28.33
C SER A 14 14.26 -22.31 -27.36
N ALA A 15 13.43 -21.45 -27.95
CA ALA A 15 12.08 -21.10 -27.52
C ALA A 15 11.90 -20.73 -26.04
N ALA A 16 11.93 -19.42 -25.76
CA ALA A 16 11.24 -18.84 -24.61
C ALA A 16 9.98 -19.64 -24.28
N GLY A 17 9.94 -20.22 -23.07
CA GLY A 17 8.92 -21.17 -22.67
C GLY A 17 7.52 -20.57 -22.83
N PRO A 18 6.46 -21.39 -22.89
CA PRO A 18 5.10 -20.88 -23.06
C PRO A 18 4.74 -19.73 -22.10
N LEU A 19 5.21 -19.80 -20.84
CA LEU A 19 5.05 -18.76 -19.82
C LEU A 19 5.81 -17.47 -20.17
N GLU A 20 7.08 -17.58 -20.56
CA GLU A 20 7.93 -16.45 -20.94
C GLU A 20 7.29 -15.61 -22.04
N ARG A 21 6.68 -16.27 -23.05
CA ARG A 21 5.95 -15.58 -24.11
C ARG A 21 4.73 -14.81 -23.61
N TYR A 22 4.06 -15.26 -22.55
CA TYR A 22 2.98 -14.49 -21.92
C TYR A 22 3.53 -13.28 -21.18
N ILE A 23 4.67 -13.43 -20.48
CA ILE A 23 5.30 -12.34 -19.74
C ILE A 23 5.79 -11.26 -20.71
N SER A 24 6.56 -11.61 -21.75
CA SER A 24 7.03 -10.65 -22.74
C SER A 24 5.89 -9.94 -23.48
N PHE A 25 4.76 -10.63 -23.70
CA PHE A 25 3.55 -10.02 -24.26
C PHE A 25 2.97 -8.94 -23.33
N LEU A 26 2.94 -9.19 -22.03
CA LEU A 26 2.49 -8.22 -21.03
C LEU A 26 3.47 -7.05 -20.88
N GLU A 27 4.78 -7.32 -20.82
CA GLU A 27 5.82 -6.29 -20.69
C GLU A 27 5.82 -5.32 -21.88
N LEU A 28 5.63 -5.85 -23.10
CA LEU A 28 5.57 -5.02 -24.29
C LEU A 28 4.34 -4.10 -24.30
N ILE A 29 3.17 -4.60 -23.88
CA ILE A 29 1.96 -3.77 -23.71
C ILE A 29 2.15 -2.75 -22.58
N ALA A 30 2.84 -3.13 -21.50
CA ALA A 30 3.13 -2.24 -20.38
C ALA A 30 4.02 -1.05 -20.79
N ALA A 31 4.97 -1.27 -21.69
CA ALA A 31 5.87 -0.24 -22.19
C ALA A 31 5.16 0.78 -23.11
N PHE A 32 4.06 0.39 -23.76
CA PHE A 32 3.32 1.21 -24.74
C PHE A 32 1.80 1.12 -24.55
N PRO A 33 1.25 1.65 -23.43
CA PRO A 33 -0.15 1.44 -23.06
C PRO A 33 -1.12 2.06 -24.07
N GLY A 34 -2.03 1.26 -24.64
CA GLY A 34 -3.07 1.76 -25.54
C GLY A 34 -2.57 2.15 -26.93
N GLU A 35 -1.30 1.90 -27.26
CA GLU A 35 -0.69 2.23 -28.54
C GLU A 35 -0.54 1.00 -29.46
N LEU A 36 -0.31 -0.19 -28.88
CA LEU A 36 0.00 -1.39 -29.65
C LEU A 36 -1.26 -2.19 -30.00
N THR A 37 -1.33 -2.68 -31.24
CA THR A 37 -2.30 -3.70 -31.67
C THR A 37 -1.75 -5.11 -31.49
N THR A 38 -2.61 -6.13 -31.64
CA THR A 38 -2.16 -7.54 -31.64
C THR A 38 -1.16 -7.84 -32.76
N ALA A 39 -1.24 -7.13 -33.89
CA ALA A 39 -0.30 -7.30 -34.99
C ALA A 39 1.08 -6.73 -34.65
N ASP A 40 1.11 -5.58 -33.98
CA ASP A 40 2.36 -4.92 -33.55
C ASP A 40 3.10 -5.79 -32.53
N VAL A 41 2.37 -6.33 -31.55
CA VAL A 41 2.93 -7.27 -30.56
C VAL A 41 3.44 -8.55 -31.21
N ALA A 42 2.70 -9.10 -32.18
CA ALA A 42 3.12 -10.29 -32.93
C ALA A 42 4.42 -10.05 -33.70
N HIS A 43 4.54 -8.88 -34.34
CA HIS A 43 5.74 -8.50 -35.08
C HIS A 43 6.94 -8.29 -34.14
N ALA A 44 6.76 -7.52 -33.07
CA ALA A 44 7.81 -7.20 -32.11
C ALA A 44 8.36 -8.44 -31.39
N LEU A 45 7.51 -9.41 -31.07
CA LEU A 45 7.90 -10.65 -30.41
C LEU A 45 8.20 -11.80 -31.40
N GLN A 46 8.21 -11.53 -32.71
CA GLN A 46 8.42 -12.52 -33.78
C GLN A 46 7.51 -13.77 -33.64
N LEU A 47 6.26 -13.56 -33.25
CA LEU A 47 5.28 -14.62 -33.04
C LEU A 47 4.40 -14.82 -34.28
N PRO A 48 4.08 -16.07 -34.65
CA PRO A 48 3.03 -16.34 -35.63
C PRO A 48 1.71 -15.68 -35.22
N LYS A 49 0.96 -15.14 -36.18
CA LYS A 49 -0.32 -14.46 -35.94
C LYS A 49 -1.31 -15.33 -35.16
N SER A 50 -1.38 -16.62 -35.45
CA SER A 50 -2.21 -17.60 -34.72
C SER A 50 -1.81 -17.73 -33.25
N THR A 51 -0.50 -17.70 -32.95
CA THR A 51 0.04 -17.75 -31.59
C THR A 51 -0.29 -16.46 -30.83
N ALA A 52 -0.07 -15.29 -31.41
CA ALA A 52 -0.37 -14.01 -30.77
C ALA A 52 -1.87 -13.88 -30.41
N HIS A 53 -2.78 -14.25 -31.31
CA HIS A 53 -4.21 -14.26 -31.01
C HIS A 53 -4.59 -15.28 -29.92
N ARG A 54 -3.92 -16.43 -29.86
CA ARG A 54 -4.14 -17.42 -28.81
C ARG A 54 -3.67 -16.90 -27.44
N LEU A 55 -2.48 -16.28 -27.38
CA LEU A 55 -1.95 -15.67 -26.15
C LEU A 55 -2.88 -14.55 -25.67
N LEU A 56 -3.24 -13.63 -26.56
CA LEU A 56 -4.19 -12.55 -26.28
C LEU A 56 -5.50 -13.10 -25.70
N ARG A 57 -6.11 -14.11 -26.34
CA ARG A 57 -7.35 -14.71 -25.85
C ARG A 57 -7.24 -15.24 -24.42
N VAL A 58 -6.12 -15.90 -24.08
CA VAL A 58 -5.87 -16.43 -22.73
C VAL A 58 -5.65 -15.29 -21.73
N LEU A 59 -4.88 -14.28 -22.10
CA LEU A 59 -4.62 -13.10 -21.26
C LEU A 59 -5.91 -12.29 -21.01
N SER A 60 -6.71 -12.06 -22.04
CA SER A 60 -8.01 -11.36 -21.93
C SER A 60 -9.04 -12.16 -21.14
N ARG A 61 -9.16 -13.48 -21.38
CA ARG A 61 -10.03 -14.34 -20.55
C ARG A 61 -9.58 -14.36 -19.09
N SER A 62 -8.28 -14.23 -18.86
CA SER A 62 -7.71 -14.12 -17.54
C SER A 62 -7.87 -12.71 -16.94
N GLY A 63 -8.30 -11.70 -17.70
CA GLY A 63 -8.40 -10.30 -17.26
C GLY A 63 -7.05 -9.59 -17.10
N LEU A 64 -5.99 -10.12 -17.73
CA LEU A 64 -4.63 -9.57 -17.70
C LEU A 64 -4.37 -8.58 -18.86
N VAL A 65 -5.16 -8.63 -19.93
CA VAL A 65 -5.13 -7.69 -21.07
C VAL A 65 -6.56 -7.29 -21.43
N GLU A 66 -6.78 -6.02 -21.72
CA GLU A 66 -8.03 -5.44 -22.22
C GLU A 66 -7.81 -4.91 -23.65
N GLY A 67 -8.88 -4.81 -24.43
CA GLY A 67 -8.85 -4.40 -25.84
C GLY A 67 -8.51 -5.53 -26.83
N GLY A 68 -8.23 -5.14 -28.08
CA GLY A 68 -7.92 -6.06 -29.18
C GLY A 68 -9.14 -6.70 -29.86
N ASP A 69 -10.33 -6.13 -29.67
CA ASP A 69 -11.57 -6.54 -30.31
C ASP A 69 -11.94 -5.61 -31.48
N HIS A 70 -13.13 -5.80 -32.08
CA HIS A 70 -13.56 -4.98 -33.22
C HIS A 70 -13.83 -3.51 -32.87
N LYS A 71 -13.99 -3.15 -31.60
CA LYS A 71 -14.28 -1.78 -31.12
C LYS A 71 -13.01 -1.06 -30.64
N GLU A 72 -12.07 -1.78 -30.03
CA GLU A 72 -10.79 -1.24 -29.58
C GLU A 72 -9.64 -2.06 -30.17
N ARG A 73 -8.93 -1.49 -31.15
CA ARG A 73 -7.82 -2.17 -31.83
C ARG A 73 -6.55 -2.25 -31.00
N THR A 74 -6.37 -1.33 -30.06
CA THR A 74 -5.19 -1.24 -29.23
C THR A 74 -5.36 -2.02 -27.93
N LEU A 75 -4.22 -2.44 -27.37
CA LEU A 75 -4.13 -3.32 -26.22
C LEU A 75 -3.69 -2.51 -25.00
N SER A 76 -4.25 -2.86 -23.84
CA SER A 76 -3.85 -2.31 -22.54
C SER A 76 -3.78 -3.41 -21.49
N LEU A 77 -3.02 -3.19 -20.43
CA LEU A 77 -3.01 -4.12 -19.30
C LEU A 77 -4.39 -4.15 -18.62
N GLY A 78 -4.87 -5.35 -18.33
CA GLY A 78 -6.17 -5.56 -17.71
C GLY A 78 -6.14 -5.40 -16.20
N ASN A 79 -7.31 -5.10 -15.63
CA ASN A 79 -7.48 -4.80 -14.21
C ASN A 79 -7.02 -5.93 -13.24
N ARG A 80 -6.84 -7.18 -13.71
CA ARG A 80 -6.32 -8.25 -12.85
C ARG A 80 -4.85 -8.04 -12.47
N LEU A 81 -4.01 -7.49 -13.34
CA LEU A 81 -2.60 -7.21 -13.01
C LEU A 81 -2.52 -6.22 -11.87
N THR A 82 -3.28 -5.15 -12.00
CA THR A 82 -3.51 -4.16 -10.96
C THR A 82 -3.95 -4.82 -9.65
N ARG A 83 -4.98 -5.67 -9.66
CA ARG A 83 -5.41 -6.42 -8.45
C ARG A 83 -4.31 -7.30 -7.85
N LEU A 84 -3.50 -7.97 -8.68
CA LEU A 84 -2.39 -8.81 -8.24
C LEU A 84 -1.29 -7.97 -7.58
N VAL A 85 -0.93 -6.82 -8.15
CA VAL A 85 0.02 -5.87 -7.56
C VAL A 85 -0.50 -5.33 -6.23
N TYR A 86 -1.77 -4.91 -6.18
CA TYR A 86 -2.43 -4.44 -4.95
C TYR A 86 -2.51 -5.50 -3.85
N ALA A 87 -2.69 -6.77 -4.24
CA ALA A 87 -2.73 -7.92 -3.33
C ALA A 87 -1.32 -8.41 -2.92
N ALA A 88 -0.31 -8.19 -3.76
CA ALA A 88 1.09 -8.59 -3.55
C ALA A 88 1.86 -7.66 -2.60
N GLY A 89 1.22 -6.61 -2.06
CA GLY A 89 1.72 -5.89 -0.89
C GLY A 89 2.95 -5.01 -1.09
N HIS A 90 3.40 -4.75 -2.33
CA HIS A 90 4.50 -3.82 -2.55
C HIS A 90 4.01 -2.38 -2.32
N ALA A 91 4.47 -1.82 -1.20
CA ALA A 91 4.13 -0.50 -0.69
C ALA A 91 4.65 0.66 -1.57
N ASP A 92 5.52 0.38 -2.55
CA ASP A 92 6.32 1.37 -3.26
C ASP A 92 5.50 2.43 -4.01
N TRP A 93 4.39 2.05 -4.66
CA TRP A 93 3.55 3.03 -5.36
C TRP A 93 2.66 3.82 -4.38
N ILE A 94 2.21 3.20 -3.27
CA ILE A 94 1.43 3.92 -2.23
C ILE A 94 2.35 4.93 -1.57
N GLU A 95 3.55 4.51 -1.20
CA GLU A 95 4.57 5.37 -0.62
C GLU A 95 4.84 6.56 -1.53
N ALA A 96 5.17 6.33 -2.81
CA ALA A 96 5.40 7.39 -3.78
C ALA A 96 4.20 8.34 -3.92
N ALA A 97 2.96 7.82 -3.84
CA ALA A 97 1.75 8.62 -4.00
C ALA A 97 1.41 9.47 -2.76
N VAL A 98 1.65 8.98 -1.55
CA VAL A 98 1.31 9.70 -0.31
C VAL A 98 2.44 10.60 0.18
N LEU A 99 3.70 10.27 -0.12
CA LEU A 99 4.89 10.95 0.42
C LEU A 99 4.89 12.46 0.16
N PRO A 100 4.52 13.00 -1.02
CA PRO A 100 4.47 14.44 -1.25
C PRO A 100 3.53 15.17 -0.28
N THR A 101 2.35 14.61 -0.02
CA THR A 101 1.39 15.18 0.94
C THR A 101 1.95 15.14 2.36
N LEU A 102 2.63 14.06 2.75
CA LEU A 102 3.25 13.95 4.07
C LEU A 102 4.38 14.98 4.24
N VAL A 103 5.26 15.12 3.25
CA VAL A 103 6.36 16.10 3.27
C VAL A 103 5.83 17.52 3.44
N GLN A 104 4.78 17.91 2.70
CA GLN A 104 4.17 19.23 2.87
C GLN A 104 3.61 19.45 4.28
N ALA A 105 3.00 18.41 4.87
CA ALA A 105 2.44 18.51 6.21
C ALA A 105 3.51 18.65 7.31
N THR A 106 4.72 18.11 7.10
CA THR A 106 5.83 18.23 8.08
C THR A 106 6.29 19.66 8.30
N ALA A 107 6.05 20.57 7.35
CA ALA A 107 6.40 21.99 7.50
C ALA A 107 5.69 22.65 8.71
N LYS A 108 4.50 22.15 9.09
CA LYS A 108 3.76 22.62 10.28
C LYS A 108 4.28 22.01 11.58
N PHE A 109 5.01 20.89 11.51
CA PHE A 109 5.51 20.13 12.67
C PHE A 109 6.98 19.73 12.47
N PRO A 110 7.91 20.68 12.58
CA PRO A 110 9.33 20.42 12.31
C PRO A 110 9.93 19.38 13.27
N ASN A 111 9.35 19.24 14.47
CA ASN A 111 9.80 18.31 15.51
C ASN A 111 8.98 17.02 15.59
N ALA A 112 8.31 16.63 14.50
CA ALA A 112 7.51 15.41 14.45
C ALA A 112 7.63 14.69 13.11
N SER A 113 7.22 13.43 13.12
CA SER A 113 7.10 12.57 11.95
C SER A 113 5.63 12.30 11.65
N ILE A 114 5.23 12.47 10.40
CA ILE A 114 3.90 12.15 9.91
C ILE A 114 4.01 10.91 9.03
N PHE A 115 3.09 9.96 9.21
CA PHE A 115 3.19 8.65 8.58
C PHE A 115 1.82 8.09 8.22
N VAL A 116 1.81 7.17 7.25
CA VAL A 116 0.63 6.42 6.82
C VAL A 116 0.83 4.96 7.15
N SER A 117 -0.19 4.32 7.69
CA SER A 117 -0.21 2.89 8.00
C SER A 117 -1.30 2.16 7.21
N ARG A 118 -1.13 0.86 6.98
CA ARG A 118 -2.06 0.00 6.24
C ARG A 118 -2.30 -1.33 6.98
N LEU A 119 -3.53 -1.82 6.92
CA LEU A 119 -3.88 -3.18 7.29
C LEU A 119 -3.50 -4.20 6.20
N ALA A 120 -2.80 -5.27 6.60
CA ALA A 120 -2.53 -6.44 5.76
C ALA A 120 -2.89 -7.72 6.54
N GLY A 121 -4.02 -8.32 6.20
CA GLY A 121 -4.61 -9.43 6.97
C GLY A 121 -5.14 -8.93 8.31
N HIS A 122 -4.45 -9.26 9.40
CA HIS A 122 -4.74 -8.82 10.78
C HIS A 122 -3.60 -7.99 11.39
N ARG A 123 -2.64 -7.57 10.56
CA ARG A 123 -1.44 -6.86 11.00
C ARG A 123 -1.38 -5.49 10.34
N VAL A 124 -0.86 -4.52 11.06
CA VAL A 124 -0.77 -3.13 10.60
C VAL A 124 0.68 -2.78 10.35
N PHE A 125 0.98 -2.19 9.20
CA PHE A 125 2.32 -1.82 8.79
C PHE A 125 2.41 -0.34 8.44
N VAL A 126 3.54 0.28 8.73
CA VAL A 126 3.88 1.60 8.20
C VAL A 126 4.11 1.47 6.70
N VAL A 127 3.47 2.33 5.91
CA VAL A 127 3.62 2.38 4.45
C VAL A 127 4.58 3.48 4.03
N ALA A 128 4.45 4.65 4.65
CA ALA A 128 5.23 5.82 4.31
C ALA A 128 5.39 6.71 5.53
N SER A 129 6.50 7.44 5.59
CA SER A 129 6.78 8.39 6.66
C SER A 129 7.58 9.58 6.13
N ALA A 130 7.24 10.78 6.58
CA ALA A 130 8.01 11.99 6.39
C ALA A 130 8.27 12.67 7.74
N ALA A 131 9.42 13.31 7.88
CA ALA A 131 9.76 14.11 9.04
C ALA A 131 10.45 15.40 8.58
N GLY A 132 10.17 16.51 9.26
CA GLY A 132 10.81 17.80 8.99
C GLY A 132 12.30 17.78 9.34
N ASP A 133 12.65 17.17 10.47
CA ASP A 133 14.04 16.90 10.89
C ASP A 133 14.36 15.40 10.76
N PRO A 134 15.44 15.01 10.07
CA PRO A 134 15.87 13.61 9.92
C PRO A 134 15.98 12.82 11.24
N ARG A 135 16.25 13.49 12.38
CA ARG A 135 16.35 12.86 13.70
C ARG A 135 15.04 12.19 14.16
N TRP A 136 13.90 12.62 13.61
CA TRP A 136 12.60 12.02 13.94
C TRP A 136 12.21 10.87 13.01
N LYS A 137 12.92 10.67 11.88
CA LYS A 137 12.62 9.56 10.94
C LYS A 137 12.88 8.18 11.52
N SER A 138 13.79 8.06 12.50
CA SER A 138 14.18 6.77 13.09
C SER A 138 13.08 6.09 13.91
N TYR A 139 12.02 6.81 14.29
CA TYR A 139 10.94 6.27 15.13
C TYR A 139 9.81 5.61 14.33
N VAL A 140 9.74 5.84 13.02
CA VAL A 140 8.70 5.28 12.15
C VAL A 140 9.32 4.88 10.83
N ILE A 141 9.44 3.57 10.60
CA ILE A 141 10.15 3.03 9.45
C ILE A 141 9.14 2.35 8.51
N PRO A 142 9.08 2.71 7.22
CA PRO A 142 8.28 1.97 6.24
C PRO A 142 8.56 0.47 6.28
N GLY A 143 7.51 -0.34 6.24
CA GLY A 143 7.57 -1.80 6.40
C GLY A 143 7.54 -2.30 7.85
N GLN A 144 7.67 -1.43 8.85
CA GLN A 144 7.58 -1.82 10.27
C GLN A 144 6.16 -2.28 10.63
N GLU A 145 6.05 -3.45 11.28
CA GLU A 145 4.80 -3.91 11.91
C GLU A 145 4.53 -3.10 13.18
N LEU A 146 3.30 -2.61 13.31
CA LEU A 146 2.85 -1.79 14.43
C LEU A 146 2.08 -2.64 15.44
N PRO A 147 2.43 -2.58 16.74
CA PRO A 147 1.78 -3.38 17.78
C PRO A 147 0.30 -2.99 17.93
N PRO A 148 -0.64 -3.95 17.84
CA PRO A 148 -2.08 -3.68 17.78
C PRO A 148 -2.65 -3.08 19.06
N HIS A 149 -2.03 -3.38 20.22
CA HIS A 149 -2.41 -2.88 21.53
C HIS A 149 -1.80 -1.53 21.90
N ALA A 150 -0.70 -1.13 21.26
CA ALA A 150 0.08 0.04 21.69
C ALA A 150 0.08 1.17 20.65
N ALA A 151 0.18 0.85 19.36
CA ALA A 151 0.28 1.88 18.32
C ALA A 151 -1.07 2.53 18.04
N ALA A 152 -1.13 3.87 18.13
CA ALA A 152 -2.35 4.63 17.82
C ALA A 152 -2.91 4.30 16.42
N SER A 153 -2.04 4.22 15.41
CA SER A 153 -2.42 3.86 14.04
C SER A 153 -2.99 2.46 13.92
N ALA A 154 -2.49 1.49 14.68
CA ALA A 154 -3.02 0.13 14.69
C ALA A 154 -4.38 0.08 15.38
N LYS A 155 -4.52 0.71 16.55
CA LYS A 155 -5.80 0.78 17.29
C LYS A 155 -6.91 1.39 16.42
N ILE A 156 -6.65 2.53 15.76
CA ILE A 156 -7.69 3.21 14.98
C ILE A 156 -8.08 2.46 13.70
N ILE A 157 -7.16 1.72 13.08
CA ILE A 157 -7.49 0.85 11.94
C ILE A 157 -8.34 -0.33 12.43
N LEU A 158 -7.90 -1.00 13.51
CA LEU A 158 -8.58 -2.17 14.07
C LEU A 158 -9.96 -1.85 14.63
N ALA A 159 -10.17 -0.62 15.12
CA ALA A 159 -11.46 -0.09 15.57
C ALA A 159 -12.57 -0.15 14.49
N HIS A 160 -12.17 -0.22 13.22
CA HIS A 160 -13.08 -0.24 12.07
C HIS A 160 -13.12 -1.61 11.37
N GLN A 161 -12.45 -2.63 11.91
CA GLN A 161 -12.47 -3.98 11.33
C GLN A 161 -13.54 -4.86 11.96
N ASP A 162 -13.83 -5.97 11.28
CA ASP A 162 -14.62 -7.06 11.86
C ASP A 162 -13.98 -7.57 13.16
N PRO A 163 -14.79 -7.95 14.17
CA PRO A 163 -14.29 -8.47 15.45
C PRO A 163 -13.30 -9.63 15.28
N SER A 164 -13.50 -10.48 14.27
CA SER A 164 -12.59 -11.60 13.99
C SER A 164 -11.17 -11.18 13.56
N ILE A 165 -11.00 -10.00 12.96
CA ILE A 165 -9.70 -9.46 12.61
C ILE A 165 -9.01 -8.88 13.85
N LEU A 166 -9.78 -8.20 14.70
CA LEU A 166 -9.29 -7.71 15.99
C LEU A 166 -8.85 -8.87 16.90
N ASP A 167 -9.64 -9.94 16.96
CA ASP A 167 -9.30 -11.13 17.73
C ASP A 167 -7.95 -11.70 17.27
N LYS A 168 -7.78 -11.91 15.97
CA LYS A 168 -6.51 -12.37 15.38
C LYS A 168 -5.34 -11.43 15.64
N ALA A 169 -5.58 -10.11 15.65
CA ALA A 169 -4.55 -9.13 15.96
C ALA A 169 -4.09 -9.25 17.42
N LEU A 170 -5.00 -9.54 18.35
CA LEU A 170 -4.74 -9.65 19.79
C LEU A 170 -4.42 -11.08 20.28
N GLU A 171 -4.40 -12.08 19.39
CA GLU A 171 -4.07 -13.47 19.73
C GLU A 171 -2.62 -13.66 20.20
N ARG A 172 -1.70 -12.79 19.75
CA ARG A 172 -0.27 -12.86 20.11
C ARG A 172 -0.03 -12.23 21.48
N PRO A 173 1.03 -12.65 22.21
CA PRO A 173 1.42 -12.00 23.46
C PRO A 173 1.60 -10.48 23.29
N LEU A 174 0.90 -9.72 24.13
CA LEU A 174 0.96 -8.26 24.12
C LEU A 174 2.19 -7.80 24.92
N GLN A 175 3.28 -7.51 24.20
CA GLN A 175 4.53 -7.06 24.80
C GLN A 175 4.35 -5.71 25.52
N ALA A 176 4.85 -5.60 26.75
CA ALA A 176 5.01 -4.31 27.40
C ALA A 176 6.27 -3.60 26.88
N PHE A 177 6.13 -2.43 26.27
CA PHE A 177 7.25 -1.62 25.77
C PHE A 177 7.69 -0.59 26.80
N THR A 178 6.74 -0.05 27.56
CA THR A 178 6.92 0.92 28.64
C THR A 178 5.94 0.60 29.78
N ARG A 179 6.05 1.34 30.89
CA ARG A 179 5.07 1.28 31.99
C ARG A 179 3.65 1.68 31.60
N ASN A 180 3.48 2.41 30.49
CA ASN A 180 2.19 2.88 29.99
C ASN A 180 1.62 1.97 28.89
N THR A 181 2.31 0.88 28.54
CA THR A 181 1.78 -0.10 27.57
C THR A 181 0.69 -0.94 28.21
N VAL A 182 -0.55 -0.82 27.70
CA VAL A 182 -1.65 -1.70 28.11
C VAL A 182 -1.51 -3.07 27.47
N THR A 183 -1.38 -4.12 28.28
CA THR A 183 -1.19 -5.50 27.82
C THR A 183 -2.35 -6.44 28.17
N ASP A 184 -3.41 -5.92 28.81
CA ASP A 184 -4.65 -6.67 29.04
C ASP A 184 -5.55 -6.59 27.80
N PRO A 185 -5.88 -7.71 27.13
CA PRO A 185 -6.69 -7.70 25.92
C PRO A 185 -8.08 -7.11 26.09
N GLY A 186 -8.68 -7.23 27.28
CA GLY A 186 -9.99 -6.65 27.60
C GLY A 186 -9.94 -5.13 27.68
N ILE A 187 -8.89 -4.57 28.30
CA ILE A 187 -8.65 -3.12 28.32
C ILE A 187 -8.32 -2.61 26.91
N VAL A 188 -7.47 -3.31 26.16
CA VAL A 188 -7.13 -2.93 24.78
C VAL A 188 -8.38 -2.84 23.89
N ARG A 189 -9.32 -3.78 24.02
CA ARG A 189 -10.59 -3.74 23.28
C ARG A 189 -11.40 -2.49 23.61
N LYS A 190 -11.46 -2.09 24.87
CA LYS A 190 -12.13 -0.85 25.29
C LYS A 190 -11.45 0.38 24.70
N GLU A 191 -10.12 0.46 24.74
CA GLU A 191 -9.38 1.58 24.12
C GLU A 191 -9.63 1.67 22.61
N ILE A 192 -9.74 0.53 21.93
CA ILE A 192 -10.04 0.46 20.49
C ILE A 192 -11.48 0.90 20.20
N GLU A 193 -12.43 0.52 21.04
CA GLU A 193 -13.83 0.98 20.93
C GLU A 193 -13.96 2.49 21.20
N GLU A 194 -13.26 3.01 22.21
CA GLU A 194 -13.16 4.44 22.50
C GLU A 194 -12.57 5.19 21.30
N ALA A 195 -11.49 4.67 20.70
CA ALA A 195 -10.89 5.27 19.51
C ALA A 195 -11.86 5.30 18.32
N ARG A 196 -12.74 4.29 18.18
CA ARG A 196 -13.82 4.29 17.17
C ARG A 196 -14.79 5.45 17.40
N ASN A 197 -15.23 5.62 18.65
CA ASN A 197 -16.23 6.62 19.03
C ASN A 197 -15.68 8.05 18.93
N GLU A 198 -14.42 8.26 19.30
CA GLU A 198 -13.75 9.57 19.18
C GLU A 198 -13.31 9.89 17.75
N GLY A 199 -13.15 8.86 16.92
CA GLY A 199 -12.68 8.98 15.53
C GLY A 199 -11.18 9.27 15.42
N PHE A 200 -10.40 8.95 16.44
CA PHE A 200 -8.94 8.93 16.45
C PHE A 200 -8.43 8.10 17.62
N ALA A 201 -7.17 7.68 17.58
CA ALA A 201 -6.49 7.00 18.68
C ALA A 201 -5.27 7.79 19.14
N ALA A 202 -4.90 7.60 20.41
CA ALA A 202 -3.71 8.18 21.00
C ALA A 202 -2.81 7.09 21.61
N CYS A 203 -1.51 7.39 21.64
CA CYS A 203 -0.49 6.63 22.33
C CYS A 203 0.39 7.64 23.06
N VAL A 204 0.32 7.68 24.39
CA VAL A 204 1.13 8.58 25.24
C VAL A 204 2.16 7.73 25.97
N GLU A 205 3.40 7.81 25.50
CA GLU A 205 4.54 7.01 25.98
C GLU A 205 4.29 5.50 25.97
N CYS A 206 3.42 4.96 25.11
CA CYS A 206 3.07 3.53 25.14
C CYS A 206 4.09 2.62 24.42
N ILE A 207 4.95 3.17 23.55
CA ILE A 207 5.96 2.41 22.79
C ILE A 207 7.38 2.89 23.13
N HIS A 208 7.59 4.20 23.19
CA HIS A 208 8.84 4.83 23.60
C HIS A 208 8.56 5.85 24.69
N GLU A 209 9.35 5.83 25.77
CA GLU A 209 9.29 6.85 26.82
C GLU A 209 9.56 8.24 26.23
N GLY A 210 8.84 9.25 26.71
CA GLY A 210 8.97 10.62 26.21
C GLY A 210 8.41 10.86 24.81
N MET A 211 7.72 9.91 24.18
CA MET A 211 7.11 10.05 22.84
C MET A 211 5.60 9.93 22.89
N SER A 212 4.90 10.62 22.00
CA SER A 212 3.45 10.49 21.85
C SER A 212 3.04 10.48 20.39
N ALA A 213 1.95 9.77 20.10
CA ALA A 213 1.40 9.65 18.76
C ALA A 213 -0.13 9.81 18.75
N LEU A 214 -0.63 10.43 17.69
CA LEU A 214 -2.05 10.55 17.37
C LEU A 214 -2.28 9.99 15.97
N SER A 215 -3.39 9.29 15.77
CA SER A 215 -3.75 8.77 14.45
C SER A 215 -5.25 8.81 14.19
N VAL A 216 -5.62 9.13 12.96
CA VAL A 216 -7.01 9.18 12.49
C VAL A 216 -7.20 8.18 11.34
N PRO A 217 -8.42 7.64 11.16
CA PRO A 217 -8.70 6.72 10.07
C PRO A 217 -8.75 7.45 8.73
N ILE A 218 -8.27 6.79 7.66
CA ILE A 218 -8.55 7.22 6.28
C ILE A 218 -9.68 6.34 5.74
N HIS A 219 -10.81 6.97 5.44
CA HIS A 219 -12.01 6.28 4.94
C HIS A 219 -11.95 6.17 3.43
N ILE A 220 -11.81 4.95 2.92
CA ILE A 220 -11.86 4.65 1.49
C ILE A 220 -13.29 4.19 1.15
N PRO A 221 -14.02 4.84 0.21
CA PRO A 221 -15.41 4.50 -0.08
C PRO A 221 -15.65 3.03 -0.46
N THR A 222 -14.68 2.37 -1.09
CA THR A 222 -14.80 0.98 -1.55
C THR A 222 -14.37 -0.04 -0.52
N ASP A 223 -13.41 0.31 0.34
CA ASP A 223 -12.64 -0.65 1.15
C ASP A 223 -12.78 -0.38 2.66
N GLY A 224 -13.54 0.65 3.06
CA GLY A 224 -13.64 1.07 4.45
C GLY A 224 -12.33 1.66 4.97
N VAL A 225 -12.01 1.42 6.24
CA VAL A 225 -10.80 1.95 6.88
C VAL A 225 -9.72 0.87 6.89
N ILE A 226 -8.95 0.79 5.81
CA ILE A 226 -7.75 -0.08 5.75
C ILE A 226 -6.44 0.72 5.87
N TYR A 227 -6.55 2.05 6.00
CA TYR A 227 -5.43 2.97 6.18
C TYR A 227 -5.69 3.92 7.36
N SER A 228 -4.61 4.43 7.93
CA SER A 228 -4.64 5.57 8.86
C SER A 228 -3.49 6.52 8.57
N VAL A 229 -3.66 7.78 8.95
CA VAL A 229 -2.56 8.76 9.00
C VAL A 229 -2.32 9.12 10.45
N GLY A 230 -1.06 9.22 10.84
CA GLY A 230 -0.66 9.55 12.19
C GLY A 230 0.50 10.53 12.22
N ILE A 231 0.68 11.13 13.38
CA ILE A 231 1.83 11.95 13.74
C ILE A 231 2.45 11.39 15.01
N THR A 232 3.77 11.37 15.09
CA THR A 232 4.52 11.00 16.30
C THR A 232 5.66 11.98 16.55
N GLY A 233 5.93 12.28 17.81
CA GLY A 233 6.99 13.19 18.22
C GLY A 233 7.19 13.18 19.73
N PRO A 234 8.12 13.98 20.26
CA PRO A 234 8.31 14.13 21.69
C PRO A 234 7.02 14.52 22.39
N ILE A 235 6.84 13.99 23.59
CA ILE A 235 5.81 14.45 24.49
C ILE A 235 6.08 15.93 24.79
N THR A 236 5.28 16.77 24.15
CA THR A 236 5.33 18.21 24.23
C THR A 236 3.89 18.68 24.40
N ARG A 237 3.71 19.89 24.93
CA ARG A 237 2.38 20.51 25.06
C ARG A 237 1.55 20.43 23.78
N ALA A 238 2.18 20.43 22.60
CA ALA A 238 1.48 20.33 21.32
C ALA A 238 0.66 19.03 21.17
N ILE A 239 1.16 17.87 21.61
CA ILE A 239 0.44 16.59 21.44
C ILE A 239 -0.59 16.35 22.56
N THR A 240 -0.37 16.91 23.75
CA THR A 240 -1.27 16.71 24.91
C THR A 240 -2.28 17.84 25.12
N GLU A 241 -1.94 19.10 24.85
CA GLU A 241 -2.82 20.28 25.06
C GLU A 241 -3.50 20.75 23.75
N ASP A 242 -2.89 20.54 22.57
CA ASP A 242 -3.46 20.94 21.25
C ASP A 242 -3.93 19.73 20.40
N ARG A 243 -4.33 18.65 21.08
CA ARG A 243 -4.81 17.41 20.47
C ARG A 243 -5.91 17.65 19.44
N ALA A 244 -6.82 18.59 19.69
CA ALA A 244 -7.93 18.90 18.79
C ALA A 244 -7.45 19.45 17.44
N SER A 245 -6.49 20.39 17.43
CA SER A 245 -5.95 20.96 16.19
C SER A 245 -5.12 19.95 15.41
N ILE A 246 -4.35 19.10 16.10
CA ILE A 246 -3.61 18.01 15.46
C ILE A 246 -4.56 17.01 14.81
N VAL A 247 -5.62 16.59 15.51
CA VAL A 247 -6.64 15.69 14.95
C VAL A 247 -7.34 16.33 13.76
N ALA A 248 -7.67 17.62 13.83
CA ALA A 248 -8.28 18.35 12.70
C ALA A 248 -7.36 18.34 11.47
N LEU A 249 -6.07 18.63 11.64
CA LEU A 249 -5.10 18.56 10.56
C LEU A 249 -4.94 17.14 10.00
N LEU A 250 -4.82 16.13 10.86
CA LEU A 250 -4.72 14.74 10.42
C LEU A 250 -5.97 14.35 9.60
N ARG A 251 -7.16 14.87 9.95
CA ARG A 251 -8.39 14.67 9.17
C ARG A 251 -8.32 15.39 7.82
N GLU A 252 -7.72 16.58 7.72
CA GLU A 252 -7.47 17.24 6.43
C GLU A 252 -6.53 16.41 5.55
N ILE A 253 -5.45 15.89 6.13
CA ILE A 253 -4.51 15.01 5.41
C ILE A 253 -5.21 13.73 4.97
N ALA A 254 -6.00 13.10 5.85
CA ALA A 254 -6.78 11.92 5.52
C ALA A 254 -7.73 12.18 4.33
N LYS A 255 -8.42 13.33 4.32
CA LYS A 255 -9.27 13.74 3.19
C LYS A 255 -8.49 13.94 1.90
N ALA A 256 -7.31 14.55 1.96
CA ALA A 256 -6.43 14.75 0.80
C ALA A 256 -5.88 13.42 0.25
N LEU A 257 -5.56 12.47 1.14
CA LEU A 257 -5.08 11.14 0.77
C LEU A 257 -6.19 10.21 0.30
N THR A 258 -7.45 10.44 0.70
CA THR A 258 -8.60 9.61 0.31
C THR A 258 -8.69 9.42 -1.21
N PRO A 259 -8.73 10.44 -2.07
CA PRO A 259 -8.82 10.23 -3.51
C PRO A 259 -7.60 9.48 -4.06
N ILE A 260 -6.39 9.77 -3.58
CA ILE A 260 -5.14 9.11 -4.00
C ILE A 260 -5.19 7.61 -3.69
N LEU A 261 -5.63 7.26 -2.48
CA LEU A 261 -5.73 5.89 -1.99
C LEU A 261 -7.00 5.17 -2.51
N SER A 262 -8.00 5.93 -2.96
CA SER A 262 -9.23 5.43 -3.59
C SER A 262 -9.05 5.12 -5.08
N LEU A 263 -7.88 5.36 -5.68
CA LEU A 263 -7.61 5.09 -7.11
C LEU A 263 -7.63 3.59 -7.50
N ARG A 264 -8.19 2.71 -6.66
CA ARG A 264 -8.92 1.54 -7.15
C ARG A 264 -10.14 2.01 -7.98
N GLY A 265 -9.92 2.18 -9.28
CA GLY A 265 -11.00 2.29 -10.26
C GLY A 265 -11.28 3.71 -10.75
N ARG A 266 -10.42 4.21 -11.64
CA ARG A 266 -10.83 5.20 -12.63
C ARG A 266 -11.02 4.49 -13.98
N THR A 267 -11.89 3.49 -14.02
CA THR A 267 -12.47 2.98 -15.26
C THR A 267 -13.77 3.73 -15.56
N GLY A 268 -13.79 4.48 -16.65
CA GLY A 268 -15.00 4.75 -17.43
C GLY A 268 -16.03 5.72 -16.85
N GLY A 269 -15.79 7.02 -17.01
CA GLY A 269 -16.86 8.02 -17.05
C GLY A 269 -16.93 8.62 -18.45
N LYS A 270 -17.81 8.08 -19.30
CA LYS A 270 -18.26 8.74 -20.53
C LYS A 270 -18.82 10.12 -20.15
N ALA A 271 -18.27 11.18 -20.73
CA ALA A 271 -19.04 12.41 -20.92
C ALA A 271 -19.80 12.23 -22.25
N ALA A 272 -21.12 12.13 -22.10
CA ALA A 272 -22.07 12.48 -23.16
C ALA A 272 -22.07 14.00 -23.37
#